data_AF-A0A2H0YQ13-F1
#
_entry.id   AF-A0A2H0YQ13-F1
#
_cell.length_a   1.000
_cell.length_b   1.000
_cell.length_c   1.000
_cell.angle_alpha   90.00
_cell.angle_beta   90.00
_cell.angle_gamma   90.00
#
_symmetry.space_group_name_H-M   'P 1'
#
loop_
_entity.id
_entity.type
_entity.pdbx_description
1 polymer ?
#
loop_
_entity_poly.entity_id
_entity_poly.type
_entity_poly.pdbx_seq_one_letter_code
_entity_poly.pdbx_strand_id
1 'polypeptide(L)'
;MKTIKLSIIALIIGVSITLSFGVQAQSLEGIELPALPTISKPISQMTVPELQAKIQEIIAVVQKLQTILVQLRGKPDISRIPSTYTFTTNLKYGTSSQDVKYLQIFLNSDPDTQISISGKGSPNNEIIYFGLKTQQSVIKFQEEYKQDILTPLNLSQGTGFVGSGTRNKINQLLEQYRAGVIPTQTPSPTPIITPTPTPTPTPLTPQPEITLYVDLKVSVDSSNWQNTLTGTAPLTGVDLKATVTGTATGTINYMFDCTNDGTWDSPDDSQYKGITTIIKEFTNGCSFQNPGTYTAKVKVERNVVTPVQDTATITVNQPTSTYTLSINQTGSGSVTKNPNQSSYASGTTVTLTATAAAGYTFSSWSGDLTGTTNPATITMNSNKTITANFAQLSGTIVTVSSASGAAGATNIAVPITVSGLGAQKVYAIDITLTYDQSLITATGVQKGSITSSWNLESNVSTAGQARIALYSSTELASSGGEIAKLIFSVKSGASSGSKSALTLTKANLNEVTANNKLNGEFTIQ
;
A
#
# COMPACT_ATOMS: atom_id res chain seq x y z
N MET A 1 5.81 -4.10 11.72
CA MET A 1 6.92 -3.18 12.10
C MET A 1 6.88 -2.71 13.56
N LYS A 2 5.74 -2.26 14.12
CA LYS A 2 5.64 -1.91 15.56
C LYS A 2 5.92 -3.10 16.51
N THR A 3 5.52 -4.31 16.14
CA THR A 3 5.68 -5.54 16.94
C THR A 3 7.12 -6.06 17.00
N ILE A 4 7.91 -5.81 15.95
CA ILE A 4 9.33 -6.19 15.86
C ILE A 4 10.18 -5.25 16.73
N LYS A 5 9.85 -3.94 16.76
CA LYS A 5 10.49 -2.97 17.66
C LYS A 5 10.24 -3.28 19.14
N LEU A 6 9.05 -3.77 19.51
CA LEU A 6 8.75 -4.15 20.90
C LEU A 6 9.55 -5.36 21.37
N SER A 7 9.81 -6.33 20.48
CA SER A 7 10.54 -7.56 20.81
C SER A 7 12.04 -7.30 21.03
N ILE A 8 12.63 -6.36 20.28
CA ILE A 8 14.02 -5.93 20.47
C ILE A 8 14.19 -5.14 21.78
N ILE A 9 13.18 -4.34 22.16
CA ILE A 9 13.21 -3.58 23.42
C ILE A 9 13.04 -4.51 24.64
N ALA A 10 12.16 -5.52 24.56
CA ALA A 10 11.95 -6.48 25.67
C ALA A 10 13.21 -7.30 26.01
N LEU A 11 14.06 -7.58 25.01
CA LEU A 11 15.33 -8.31 25.19
C LEU A 11 16.38 -7.51 25.98
N ILE A 12 16.32 -6.17 25.93
CA ILE A 12 17.26 -5.29 26.66
C ILE A 12 16.90 -5.21 28.17
N ILE A 13 15.68 -5.57 28.56
CA ILE A 13 15.14 -5.36 29.93
C ILE A 13 14.76 -6.65 30.68
N GLY A 14 14.99 -7.84 30.10
CA GLY A 14 14.85 -9.11 30.80
C GLY A 14 13.42 -9.51 31.20
N VAL A 15 12.39 -9.07 30.46
CA VAL A 15 10.98 -9.43 30.74
C VAL A 15 10.47 -10.43 29.70
N SER A 16 9.98 -11.58 30.16
CA SER A 16 9.35 -12.60 29.31
C SER A 16 7.92 -12.19 28.94
N ILE A 17 7.64 -12.04 27.64
CA ILE A 17 6.29 -11.86 27.11
C ILE A 17 5.92 -13.10 26.30
N THR A 18 4.95 -13.87 26.77
CA THR A 18 4.39 -15.01 26.03
C THR A 18 3.36 -14.48 25.03
N LEU A 19 3.66 -14.56 23.73
CA LEU A 19 2.68 -14.38 22.66
C LEU A 19 2.52 -15.70 21.90
N SER A 20 1.30 -16.24 21.93
CA SER A 20 0.90 -17.41 21.16
C SER A 20 0.73 -17.04 19.69
N PHE A 21 1.78 -17.23 18.88
CA PHE A 21 1.66 -17.46 17.44
C PHE A 21 2.59 -18.61 17.06
N GLY A 22 2.05 -19.58 16.33
CA GLY A 22 2.71 -20.85 15.99
C GLY A 22 3.86 -20.74 14.99
N VAL A 23 4.98 -20.17 15.44
CA VAL A 23 6.30 -20.38 14.83
C VAL A 23 7.21 -20.80 15.98
N GLN A 24 7.75 -22.02 15.94
CA GLN A 24 8.76 -22.46 16.92
C GLN A 24 9.93 -21.47 16.88
N ALA A 25 10.05 -20.65 17.92
CA ALA A 25 11.25 -19.84 18.14
C ALA A 25 12.42 -20.81 18.37
N GLN A 26 13.33 -20.89 17.41
CA GLN A 26 14.59 -21.62 17.58
C GLN A 26 15.37 -20.93 18.71
N SER A 27 15.90 -21.72 19.65
CA SER A 27 16.69 -21.21 20.78
C SER A 27 17.91 -20.44 20.27
N LEU A 28 18.06 -19.19 20.68
CA LEU A 28 19.13 -18.26 20.28
C LEU A 28 20.48 -18.52 21.00
N GLU A 29 20.62 -19.61 21.74
CA GLU A 29 21.87 -19.94 22.45
C GLU A 29 23.00 -20.28 21.45
N GLY A 30 24.06 -19.47 21.44
CA GLY A 30 25.32 -19.77 20.72
C GLY A 30 25.63 -18.96 19.45
N ILE A 31 24.81 -17.97 19.08
CA ILE A 31 25.10 -17.10 17.92
C ILE A 31 25.94 -15.88 18.37
N GLU A 32 27.24 -15.90 18.09
CA GLU A 32 28.16 -14.79 18.40
C GLU A 32 28.30 -13.82 17.22
N LEU A 33 28.14 -12.51 17.47
CA LEU A 33 28.28 -11.47 16.43
C LEU A 33 29.76 -11.25 16.07
N PRO A 34 30.11 -11.11 14.78
CA PRO A 34 31.49 -10.81 14.39
C PRO A 34 31.90 -9.41 14.87
N ALA A 35 33.12 -9.29 15.40
CA ALA A 35 33.72 -8.02 15.76
C ALA A 35 33.92 -7.11 14.53
N LEU A 36 33.68 -5.81 14.68
CA LEU A 36 33.88 -4.83 13.61
C LEU A 36 35.37 -4.56 13.36
N PRO A 37 35.80 -4.35 12.10
CA PRO A 37 37.19 -4.02 11.80
C PRO A 37 37.58 -2.66 12.39
N THR A 38 38.70 -2.59 13.12
CA THR A 38 39.16 -1.35 13.78
C THR A 38 39.96 -0.46 12.83
N ILE A 39 39.72 0.85 12.82
CA ILE A 39 40.49 1.79 11.97
C ILE A 39 41.67 2.32 12.78
N SER A 40 42.89 1.89 12.46
CA SER A 40 44.12 2.26 13.18
C SER A 40 44.71 3.62 12.79
N LYS A 41 44.34 4.15 11.62
CA LYS A 41 44.71 5.50 11.12
C LYS A 41 43.67 6.00 10.12
N PRO A 42 43.56 7.32 9.86
CA PRO A 42 42.63 7.86 8.88
C PRO A 42 42.77 7.22 7.50
N ILE A 43 41.64 6.98 6.81
CA ILE A 43 41.59 6.35 5.48
C ILE A 43 42.47 7.11 4.47
N SER A 44 42.52 8.45 4.58
CA SER A 44 43.36 9.33 3.77
C SER A 44 44.87 9.12 3.95
N GLN A 45 45.29 8.35 4.96
CA GLN A 45 46.68 8.06 5.30
C GLN A 45 47.02 6.56 5.13
N MET A 46 46.11 5.78 4.57
CA MET A 46 46.33 4.37 4.25
C MET A 46 46.90 4.20 2.84
N THR A 47 47.86 3.30 2.70
CA THR A 47 48.37 2.84 1.41
C THR A 47 47.37 1.92 0.72
N VAL A 48 47.51 1.72 -0.59
CA VAL A 48 46.63 0.83 -1.37
C VAL A 48 46.58 -0.60 -0.77
N PRO A 49 47.70 -1.24 -0.36
CA PRO A 49 47.65 -2.56 0.28
C PRO A 49 46.92 -2.56 1.63
N GLU A 50 47.05 -1.50 2.43
CA GLU A 50 46.34 -1.38 3.71
C GLU A 50 44.83 -1.21 3.50
N LEU A 51 44.43 -0.45 2.47
CA LEU A 51 43.02 -0.33 2.06
C LEU A 51 42.48 -1.68 1.56
N GLN A 52 43.26 -2.42 0.76
CA GLN A 52 42.87 -3.75 0.28
C GLN A 52 42.71 -4.76 1.42
N ALA A 53 43.63 -4.78 2.40
CA ALA A 53 43.49 -5.61 3.59
C ALA A 53 42.23 -5.25 4.39
N LYS A 54 41.89 -3.96 4.50
CA LYS A 54 40.68 -3.50 5.20
C LYS A 54 39.40 -3.92 4.49
N ILE A 55 39.39 -3.88 3.16
CA ILE A 55 38.29 -4.39 2.34
C ILE A 55 38.09 -5.90 2.60
N GLN A 56 39.17 -6.69 2.70
CA GLN A 56 39.06 -8.12 2.99
C GLN A 56 38.51 -8.42 4.40
N GLU A 57 38.90 -7.65 5.42
CA GLU A 57 38.32 -7.79 6.76
C GLU A 57 36.81 -7.47 6.77
N ILE A 58 36.38 -6.44 6.05
CA ILE A 58 34.96 -6.08 5.91
C ILE A 58 34.19 -7.18 5.18
N ILE A 59 34.75 -7.75 4.11
CA ILE A 59 34.15 -8.88 3.38
C ILE A 59 33.94 -10.08 4.32
N ALA A 60 34.93 -10.43 5.15
CA ALA A 60 34.82 -11.53 6.10
C ALA A 60 33.72 -11.30 7.16
N VAL A 61 33.54 -10.06 7.62
CA VAL A 61 32.46 -9.69 8.55
C VAL A 61 31.09 -9.81 7.88
N VAL A 62 30.96 -9.35 6.63
CA VAL A 62 29.72 -9.49 5.84
C VAL A 62 29.36 -10.97 5.64
N GLN A 63 30.32 -11.84 5.33
CA GLN A 63 30.07 -13.29 5.18
C GLN A 63 29.58 -13.94 6.48
N LYS A 64 30.17 -13.57 7.63
CA LYS A 64 29.72 -14.07 8.94
C LYS A 64 28.30 -13.60 9.26
N LEU A 65 27.99 -12.33 9.01
CA LEU A 65 26.64 -11.79 9.21
C LEU A 65 25.62 -12.45 8.28
N GLN A 66 25.97 -12.73 7.02
CA GLN A 66 25.13 -13.49 6.10
C GLN A 66 24.86 -14.92 6.61
N THR A 67 25.87 -15.59 7.16
CA THR A 67 25.71 -16.92 7.75
C THR A 67 24.78 -16.89 8.98
N ILE A 68 24.91 -15.88 9.84
CA ILE A 68 24.04 -15.68 11.00
C ILE A 68 22.60 -15.40 10.57
N LEU A 69 22.41 -14.56 9.55
CA LEU A 69 21.08 -14.25 8.98
C LEU A 69 20.39 -15.52 8.49
N VAL A 70 21.15 -16.40 7.82
CA VAL A 70 20.69 -17.70 7.35
C VAL A 70 20.29 -18.63 8.51
N GLN A 71 21.08 -18.69 9.58
CA GLN A 71 20.77 -19.50 10.76
C GLN A 71 19.51 -19.01 11.49
N LEU A 72 19.28 -17.70 11.54
CA LEU A 72 18.11 -17.09 12.19
C LEU A 72 16.80 -17.24 11.41
N ARG A 73 16.86 -17.52 10.10
CA ARG A 73 15.68 -17.60 9.21
C ARG A 73 14.92 -18.93 9.29
N GLY A 74 15.50 -19.98 9.87
CA GLY A 74 14.94 -21.33 9.86
C GLY A 74 15.07 -22.01 8.48
N LYS A 75 14.94 -23.35 8.42
CA LYS A 75 15.06 -24.10 7.16
C LYS A 75 13.86 -23.82 6.24
N PRO A 76 14.06 -23.55 4.93
CA PRO A 76 12.95 -23.39 3.98
C PRO A 76 12.04 -24.62 3.91
N ASP A 77 10.72 -24.43 4.05
CA ASP A 77 9.74 -25.53 3.93
C ASP A 77 9.38 -25.80 2.46
N ILE A 78 10.06 -26.80 1.89
CA ILE A 78 9.82 -27.32 0.54
C ILE A 78 9.17 -28.72 0.51
N SER A 79 8.67 -29.19 1.65
CA SER A 79 8.15 -30.58 1.82
C SER A 79 7.01 -30.94 0.86
N ARG A 80 6.30 -29.94 0.33
CA ARG A 80 5.16 -30.07 -0.57
C ARG A 80 5.56 -30.13 -2.06
N ILE A 81 6.86 -30.08 -2.36
CA ILE A 81 7.42 -30.37 -3.69
C ILE A 81 7.91 -31.83 -3.68
N PRO A 82 7.47 -32.70 -4.60
CA PRO A 82 7.93 -34.09 -4.66
C PRO A 82 9.46 -34.18 -4.71
N SER A 83 10.04 -35.16 -4.00
CA SER A 83 11.50 -35.30 -3.89
C SER A 83 12.20 -35.57 -5.24
N THR A 84 11.49 -36.13 -6.22
CA THR A 84 11.99 -36.40 -7.57
C THR A 84 11.71 -35.27 -8.56
N TYR A 85 10.97 -34.24 -8.16
CA TYR A 85 10.57 -33.17 -9.08
C TYR A 85 11.73 -32.22 -9.37
N THR A 86 11.83 -31.84 -10.66
CA THR A 86 12.78 -30.86 -11.19
C THR A 86 12.08 -29.97 -12.21
N PHE A 87 12.34 -28.66 -12.20
CA PHE A 87 11.81 -27.74 -13.20
C PHE A 87 12.51 -27.92 -14.55
N THR A 88 11.78 -28.39 -15.56
CA THR A 88 12.27 -28.58 -16.93
C THR A 88 11.64 -27.62 -17.93
N THR A 89 10.42 -27.14 -17.65
CA THR A 89 9.63 -26.28 -18.56
C THR A 89 9.78 -24.80 -18.23
N ASN A 90 9.92 -23.95 -19.26
CA ASN A 90 9.86 -22.49 -19.11
C ASN A 90 8.51 -22.06 -18.50
N LEU A 91 8.51 -21.24 -17.46
CA LEU A 91 7.29 -20.67 -16.88
C LEU A 91 7.25 -19.16 -17.05
N LYS A 92 6.07 -18.62 -17.36
CA LYS A 92 5.85 -17.19 -17.59
C LYS A 92 4.49 -16.73 -17.09
N TYR A 93 4.34 -15.42 -16.94
CA TYR A 93 3.05 -14.78 -16.66
C TYR A 93 1.94 -15.34 -17.57
N GLY A 94 0.77 -15.63 -16.97
CA GLY A 94 -0.40 -16.20 -17.64
C GLY A 94 -0.40 -17.73 -17.74
N THR A 95 0.70 -18.41 -17.41
CA THR A 95 0.77 -19.89 -17.45
C THR A 95 -0.05 -20.49 -16.30
N SER A 96 -0.82 -21.55 -16.58
CA SER A 96 -1.49 -22.36 -15.55
C SER A 96 -0.98 -23.80 -15.59
N SER A 97 -0.23 -24.23 -14.56
CA SER A 97 0.28 -25.60 -14.49
C SER A 97 0.64 -26.03 -13.06
N GLN A 98 0.81 -27.33 -12.86
CA GLN A 98 1.29 -27.87 -11.59
C GLN A 98 2.72 -27.36 -11.26
N ASP A 99 3.55 -27.16 -12.29
CA ASP A 99 4.90 -26.57 -12.16
C ASP A 99 4.83 -25.18 -11.52
N VAL A 100 3.84 -24.36 -11.88
CA VAL A 100 3.65 -23.05 -11.24
C VAL A 100 3.33 -23.20 -9.76
N LYS A 101 2.51 -24.18 -9.37
CA LYS A 101 2.24 -24.42 -7.94
C LYS A 101 3.51 -24.80 -7.18
N TYR A 102 4.38 -25.62 -7.76
CA TYR A 102 5.68 -25.94 -7.15
C TYR A 102 6.63 -24.75 -7.10
N LEU A 103 6.62 -23.90 -8.14
CA LEU A 103 7.38 -22.65 -8.15
C LEU A 103 6.93 -21.74 -7.01
N GLN A 104 5.62 -21.64 -6.79
CA GLN A 104 5.07 -20.82 -5.70
C GLN A 104 5.45 -21.36 -4.32
N ILE A 105 5.46 -22.69 -4.13
CA ILE A 105 5.91 -23.31 -2.88
C ILE A 105 7.38 -22.96 -2.62
N PHE A 106 8.23 -23.10 -3.65
CA PHE A 106 9.65 -22.76 -3.56
C PHE A 106 9.86 -21.27 -3.21
N LEU A 107 9.21 -20.36 -3.92
CA LEU A 107 9.35 -18.92 -3.70
C LEU A 107 8.81 -18.47 -2.33
N ASN A 108 7.76 -19.13 -1.82
CA ASN A 108 7.22 -18.85 -0.48
C ASN A 108 8.08 -19.44 0.65
N SER A 109 9.03 -20.32 0.34
CA SER A 109 9.94 -20.90 1.32
C SER A 109 11.01 -19.92 1.81
N ASP A 110 11.24 -18.83 1.07
CA ASP A 110 12.09 -17.71 1.46
C ASP A 110 11.26 -16.43 1.69
N PRO A 111 11.37 -15.76 2.87
CA PRO A 111 10.71 -14.49 3.14
C PRO A 111 11.02 -13.37 2.13
N ASP A 112 12.23 -13.34 1.56
CA ASP A 112 12.66 -12.29 0.62
C ASP A 112 11.97 -12.46 -0.73
N THR A 113 11.70 -13.71 -1.13
CA THR A 113 10.98 -14.03 -2.37
C THR A 113 9.50 -14.33 -2.15
N GLN A 114 8.96 -14.24 -0.94
CA GLN A 114 7.57 -14.59 -0.65
C GLN A 114 6.57 -13.84 -1.55
N ILE A 115 5.62 -14.58 -2.11
CA ILE A 115 4.62 -14.07 -3.06
C ILE A 115 3.57 -13.21 -2.35
N SER A 116 3.07 -13.68 -1.22
CA SER A 116 2.12 -12.95 -0.39
C SER A 116 2.08 -13.49 1.03
N ILE A 117 1.76 -12.61 1.98
CA ILE A 117 1.62 -12.97 3.41
C ILE A 117 0.28 -13.68 3.67
N SER A 118 -0.74 -13.47 2.83
CA SER A 118 -2.06 -14.09 2.95
C SER A 118 -2.79 -14.20 1.61
N GLY A 119 -3.84 -15.05 1.55
CA GLY A 119 -4.68 -15.24 0.38
C GLY A 119 -4.10 -16.18 -0.68
N LYS A 120 -4.70 -16.21 -1.88
CA LYS A 120 -4.25 -17.08 -2.98
C LYS A 120 -2.80 -16.78 -3.36
N GLY A 121 -1.95 -17.80 -3.38
CA GLY A 121 -0.51 -17.70 -3.63
C GLY A 121 0.35 -17.46 -2.39
N SER A 122 -0.24 -17.29 -1.20
CA SER A 122 0.51 -17.27 0.08
C SER A 122 0.93 -18.68 0.51
N PRO A 123 1.83 -18.83 1.51
CA PRO A 123 2.19 -20.14 2.04
C PRO A 123 0.95 -20.97 2.40
N ASN A 124 0.95 -22.24 2.00
CA ASN A 124 -0.16 -23.18 2.16
C ASN A 124 -1.42 -22.86 1.34
N ASN A 125 -1.39 -21.82 0.51
CA ASN A 125 -2.49 -21.40 -0.36
C ASN A 125 -2.04 -21.22 -1.82
N GLU A 126 -0.99 -21.93 -2.25
CA GLU A 126 -0.41 -21.85 -3.59
C GLU A 126 -1.39 -22.39 -4.65
N ILE A 127 -1.42 -21.69 -5.78
CA ILE A 127 -2.31 -21.98 -6.91
C ILE A 127 -1.51 -22.32 -8.16
N ILE A 128 -2.17 -22.89 -9.16
CA ILE A 128 -1.52 -23.28 -10.43
C ILE A 128 -1.30 -22.10 -11.39
N TYR A 129 -1.80 -20.90 -11.10
CA TYR A 129 -1.76 -19.74 -12.02
C TYR A 129 -0.59 -18.81 -11.74
N PHE A 130 0.18 -18.47 -12.79
CA PHE A 130 1.32 -17.57 -12.74
C PHE A 130 0.84 -16.12 -12.97
N GLY A 131 0.47 -15.44 -11.89
CA GLY A 131 0.04 -14.04 -11.93
C GLY A 131 1.14 -13.02 -11.64
N LEU A 132 0.77 -11.74 -11.56
CA LEU A 132 1.70 -10.62 -11.35
C LEU A 132 2.51 -10.76 -10.04
N LYS A 133 1.89 -11.26 -8.96
CA LYS A 133 2.59 -11.47 -7.69
C LYS A 133 3.67 -12.55 -7.80
N THR A 134 3.39 -13.63 -8.52
CA THR A 134 4.37 -14.69 -8.80
C THR A 134 5.50 -14.15 -9.67
N GLN A 135 5.19 -13.29 -10.65
CA GLN A 135 6.20 -12.64 -11.49
C GLN A 135 7.14 -11.73 -10.68
N GLN A 136 6.59 -10.89 -9.82
CA GLN A 136 7.37 -10.02 -8.93
C GLN A 136 8.27 -10.83 -8.00
N SER A 137 7.75 -11.94 -7.46
CA SER A 137 8.52 -12.86 -6.63
C SER A 137 9.67 -13.53 -7.41
N VAL A 138 9.45 -13.93 -8.67
CA VAL A 138 10.53 -14.43 -9.55
C VAL A 138 11.56 -13.34 -9.84
N ILE A 139 11.17 -12.08 -10.03
CA ILE A 139 12.12 -10.96 -10.21
C ILE A 139 13.01 -10.84 -8.99
N LYS A 140 12.44 -10.82 -7.78
CA LYS A 140 13.23 -10.77 -6.54
C LYS A 140 14.22 -11.92 -6.44
N PHE A 141 13.79 -13.14 -6.74
CA PHE A 141 14.66 -14.31 -6.78
C PHE A 141 15.80 -14.15 -7.80
N GLN A 142 15.50 -13.66 -9.01
CA GLN A 142 16.51 -13.46 -10.05
C GLN A 142 17.53 -12.38 -9.67
N GLU A 143 17.09 -11.32 -8.99
CA GLU A 143 17.96 -10.26 -8.49
C GLU A 143 18.80 -10.71 -7.31
N GLU A 144 18.25 -11.56 -6.45
CA GLU A 144 18.99 -12.19 -5.35
C GLU A 144 20.12 -13.09 -5.89
N TYR A 145 19.84 -13.91 -6.89
CA TYR A 145 20.82 -14.79 -7.54
C TYR A 145 21.37 -14.21 -8.85
N LYS A 146 21.53 -12.89 -8.89
CA LYS A 146 21.94 -12.13 -10.09
C LYS A 146 23.18 -12.70 -10.77
N GLN A 147 24.19 -13.12 -10.01
CA GLN A 147 25.44 -13.64 -10.57
C GLN A 147 25.27 -14.95 -11.34
N ASP A 148 24.34 -15.81 -10.92
CA ASP A 148 24.11 -17.11 -11.53
C ASP A 148 23.04 -17.04 -12.64
N ILE A 149 22.13 -16.07 -12.56
CA ILE A 149 20.96 -16.01 -13.44
C ILE A 149 21.04 -14.88 -14.46
N LEU A 150 21.42 -13.68 -14.03
CA LEU A 150 21.31 -12.46 -14.83
C LEU A 150 22.65 -12.07 -15.47
N THR A 151 23.76 -12.12 -14.71
CA THR A 151 25.10 -11.80 -15.20
C THR A 151 25.51 -12.63 -16.43
N PRO A 152 25.27 -13.96 -16.49
CA PRO A 152 25.63 -14.76 -17.67
C PRO A 152 24.83 -14.37 -18.93
N LEU A 153 23.69 -13.70 -18.73
CA LEU A 153 22.81 -13.21 -19.79
C LEU A 153 22.97 -11.69 -20.02
N ASN A 154 23.92 -11.05 -19.34
CA ASN A 154 24.12 -9.60 -19.33
C ASN A 154 22.86 -8.80 -18.95
N LEU A 155 22.01 -9.37 -18.10
CA LEU A 155 20.80 -8.72 -17.61
C LEU A 155 21.10 -7.94 -16.32
N SER A 156 20.60 -6.71 -16.23
CA SER A 156 20.78 -5.84 -15.07
C SER A 156 19.70 -6.02 -14.01
N GLN A 157 18.51 -6.48 -14.41
CA GLN A 157 17.29 -6.65 -13.61
C GLN A 157 16.62 -8.00 -13.90
N GLY A 158 15.83 -8.48 -12.94
CA GLY A 158 15.03 -9.69 -13.11
C GLY A 158 13.96 -9.52 -14.20
N THR A 159 13.71 -10.57 -14.98
CA THR A 159 12.71 -10.58 -16.07
C THR A 159 11.36 -11.10 -15.64
N GLY A 160 11.29 -11.79 -14.49
CA GLY A 160 10.09 -12.51 -14.05
C GLY A 160 9.78 -13.76 -14.89
N PHE A 161 10.64 -14.09 -15.86
CA PHE A 161 10.54 -15.28 -16.71
C PHE A 161 11.41 -16.40 -16.14
N VAL A 162 10.82 -17.59 -15.96
CA VAL A 162 11.54 -18.76 -15.45
C VAL A 162 12.16 -19.51 -16.62
N GLY A 163 13.22 -18.92 -17.19
CA GLY A 163 14.06 -19.49 -18.24
C GLY A 163 15.06 -20.53 -17.70
N SER A 164 15.96 -21.00 -18.57
CA SER A 164 16.94 -22.05 -18.26
C SER A 164 17.85 -21.68 -17.07
N GLY A 165 18.37 -20.44 -17.02
CA GLY A 165 19.18 -19.96 -15.90
C GLY A 165 18.43 -19.99 -14.57
N THR A 166 17.21 -19.44 -14.54
CA THR A 166 16.35 -19.46 -13.34
C THR A 166 16.03 -20.89 -12.90
N ARG A 167 15.68 -21.79 -13.83
CA ARG A 167 15.39 -23.20 -13.50
C ARG A 167 16.61 -23.94 -12.95
N ASN A 168 17.77 -23.76 -13.58
CA ASN A 168 19.00 -24.38 -13.11
C ASN A 168 19.30 -23.97 -11.67
N LYS A 169 19.13 -22.68 -11.35
CA LYS A 169 19.35 -22.20 -9.99
C LYS A 169 18.32 -22.74 -9.00
N ILE A 170 17.02 -22.74 -9.34
CA ILE A 170 15.97 -23.31 -8.48
C ILE A 170 16.22 -24.81 -8.23
N ASN A 171 16.57 -25.57 -9.27
CA ASN A 171 16.86 -27.01 -9.14
C ASN A 171 18.10 -27.25 -8.26
N GLN A 172 19.15 -26.44 -8.41
CA GLN A 172 20.34 -26.49 -7.55
C GLN A 172 19.97 -26.26 -6.07
N LEU A 173 19.16 -25.24 -5.79
CA LEU A 173 18.73 -24.89 -4.44
C LEU A 173 17.81 -25.96 -3.84
N LEU A 174 16.89 -26.52 -4.63
CA LEU A 174 16.05 -27.63 -4.19
C LEU A 174 16.89 -28.83 -3.73
N GLU A 175 17.93 -29.18 -4.48
CA GLU A 175 18.83 -30.27 -4.12
C GLU A 175 19.57 -29.98 -2.81
N GLN A 176 20.07 -28.75 -2.64
CA GLN A 176 20.74 -28.30 -1.42
C GLN A 176 19.79 -28.33 -0.20
N TYR A 177 18.57 -27.81 -0.36
CA TYR A 177 17.56 -27.81 0.71
C TYR A 177 17.14 -29.23 1.12
N ARG A 178 17.03 -30.16 0.16
CA ARG A 178 16.79 -31.59 0.42
C ARG A 178 17.95 -32.22 1.18
N ALA A 179 19.19 -31.89 0.82
CA ALA A 179 20.40 -32.32 1.51
C ALA A 179 20.62 -31.64 2.88
N GLY A 180 19.78 -30.68 3.27
CA GLY A 180 19.92 -29.95 4.53
C GLY A 180 21.05 -28.92 4.53
N VAL A 181 21.55 -28.56 3.35
CA VAL A 181 22.57 -27.53 3.16
C VAL A 181 21.86 -26.19 2.90
N ILE A 182 22.23 -25.14 3.64
CA ILE A 182 21.72 -23.79 3.38
C ILE A 182 22.77 -23.00 2.60
N PRO A 183 22.43 -22.42 1.42
CA PRO A 183 23.40 -21.75 0.57
C PRO A 183 23.89 -20.45 1.21
N THR A 184 25.20 -20.33 1.39
CA THR A 184 25.88 -19.05 1.62
C THR A 184 26.07 -18.35 0.27
N GLN A 185 25.71 -17.07 0.16
CA GLN A 185 26.02 -16.29 -1.04
C GLN A 185 27.54 -16.26 -1.27
N THR A 186 28.00 -16.73 -2.42
CA THR A 186 29.40 -16.58 -2.82
C THR A 186 29.68 -15.10 -3.07
N PRO A 187 30.65 -14.47 -2.38
CA PRO A 187 31.03 -13.11 -2.70
C PRO A 187 31.57 -13.04 -4.12
N SER A 188 31.27 -11.93 -4.80
CA SER A 188 31.90 -11.55 -6.06
C SER A 188 33.43 -11.63 -5.91
N PRO A 189 34.17 -12.36 -6.77
CA PRO A 189 35.62 -12.27 -6.76
C PRO A 189 36.01 -10.82 -7.08
N THR A 190 36.84 -10.23 -6.22
CA THR A 190 37.59 -9.02 -6.57
C THR A 190 38.50 -9.36 -7.74
N PRO A 191 38.68 -8.50 -8.76
CA PRO A 191 39.52 -8.81 -9.91
C PRO A 191 40.94 -9.15 -9.44
N ILE A 192 41.31 -10.42 -9.58
CA ILE A 192 42.69 -10.87 -9.39
C ILE A 192 43.43 -10.53 -10.68
N ILE A 193 44.37 -9.60 -10.60
CA ILE A 193 45.38 -9.41 -11.64
C ILE A 193 46.31 -10.62 -11.53
N THR A 194 46.24 -11.55 -12.49
CA THR A 194 47.13 -12.73 -12.53
C THR A 194 48.29 -12.43 -13.48
N PRO A 195 49.56 -12.70 -13.10
CA PRO A 195 50.68 -12.61 -14.02
C PRO A 195 50.65 -13.77 -15.03
N THR A 196 51.08 -13.44 -16.23
CA THR A 196 51.28 -14.26 -17.44
C THR A 196 51.77 -15.71 -17.20
N PRO A 197 51.18 -16.72 -17.85
CA PRO A 197 51.83 -18.01 -18.08
C PRO A 197 52.40 -18.14 -19.51
N THR A 198 53.62 -18.67 -19.60
CA THR A 198 54.37 -19.11 -20.79
C THR A 198 54.02 -20.59 -21.11
N PRO A 199 54.14 -21.08 -22.37
CA PRO A 199 53.16 -21.97 -22.99
C PRO A 199 53.56 -23.45 -23.01
N THR A 200 52.61 -24.33 -23.40
CA THR A 200 52.73 -25.57 -24.23
C THR A 200 51.57 -26.56 -23.94
N PRO A 201 51.04 -27.38 -24.88
CA PRO A 201 50.89 -27.27 -26.33
C PRO A 201 49.40 -27.25 -26.79
N THR A 202 49.25 -26.88 -28.05
CA THR A 202 48.08 -26.64 -28.89
C THR A 202 47.03 -27.77 -28.98
N PRO A 203 45.75 -27.48 -28.70
CA PRO A 203 44.60 -28.03 -29.42
C PRO A 203 44.21 -27.07 -30.56
N LEU A 204 43.80 -27.63 -31.70
CA LEU A 204 43.40 -26.89 -32.90
C LEU A 204 42.42 -25.74 -32.57
N THR A 205 42.83 -24.51 -32.86
CA THR A 205 42.06 -23.28 -32.64
C THR A 205 40.75 -23.28 -33.44
N PRO A 206 39.57 -23.10 -32.81
CA PRO A 206 38.39 -22.66 -33.55
C PRO A 206 38.65 -21.25 -34.10
N GLN A 207 38.34 -21.05 -35.37
CA GLN A 207 38.40 -19.75 -36.04
C GLN A 207 37.57 -18.72 -35.26
N PRO A 208 38.04 -17.49 -35.01
CA PRO A 208 37.26 -16.50 -34.27
C PRO A 208 35.95 -16.20 -35.02
N GLU A 209 34.82 -16.51 -34.41
CA GLU A 209 33.51 -16.18 -34.96
C GLU A 209 33.32 -14.65 -34.99
N ILE A 210 32.90 -14.14 -36.15
CA ILE A 210 32.55 -12.73 -36.30
C ILE A 210 31.22 -12.50 -35.57
N THR A 211 31.22 -11.63 -34.57
CA THR A 211 30.03 -11.34 -33.74
C THR A 211 29.52 -9.93 -33.99
N LEU A 212 28.20 -9.75 -33.88
CA LEU A 212 27.50 -8.47 -33.95
C LEU A 212 26.37 -8.48 -32.93
N TYR A 213 26.21 -7.39 -32.19
CA TYR A 213 25.11 -7.19 -31.25
C TYR A 213 24.59 -5.75 -31.35
N VAL A 214 23.33 -5.54 -31.02
CA VAL A 214 22.72 -4.22 -30.90
C VAL A 214 21.95 -4.13 -29.58
N ASP A 215 22.05 -2.99 -28.91
CA ASP A 215 21.25 -2.61 -27.75
C ASP A 215 20.39 -1.38 -28.12
N LEU A 216 19.08 -1.44 -27.84
CA LEU A 216 18.13 -0.38 -28.08
C LEU A 216 17.67 0.24 -26.76
N LYS A 217 17.79 1.57 -26.66
CA LYS A 217 17.25 2.37 -25.56
C LYS A 217 16.22 3.39 -26.05
N VAL A 218 15.33 3.79 -25.16
CA VAL A 218 14.29 4.80 -25.36
C VAL A 218 14.45 5.96 -24.37
N SER A 219 14.04 7.17 -24.77
CA SER A 219 13.95 8.35 -23.89
C SER A 219 12.90 9.34 -24.41
N VAL A 220 12.49 10.32 -23.58
CA VAL A 220 11.70 11.50 -23.99
C VAL A 220 12.50 12.81 -23.97
N ASP A 221 13.76 12.75 -23.53
CA ASP A 221 14.59 13.94 -23.30
C ASP A 221 16.05 13.75 -23.76
N SER A 222 16.34 12.65 -24.48
CA SER A 222 17.69 12.25 -24.91
C SER A 222 18.76 12.19 -23.79
N SER A 223 18.39 12.28 -22.51
CA SER A 223 19.30 12.32 -21.38
C SER A 223 19.24 11.06 -20.51
N ASN A 224 18.06 10.47 -20.37
CA ASN A 224 17.82 9.27 -19.58
C ASN A 224 17.37 8.08 -20.45
N TRP A 225 18.35 7.31 -20.92
CA TRP A 225 18.14 6.19 -21.84
C TRP A 225 17.79 4.89 -21.10
N GLN A 226 16.64 4.30 -21.40
CA GLN A 226 16.08 3.15 -20.67
C GLN A 226 15.65 2.02 -21.61
N ASN A 227 15.47 0.80 -21.06
CA ASN A 227 14.88 -0.34 -21.81
C ASN A 227 13.35 -0.28 -21.83
N THR A 228 12.78 0.47 -20.88
CA THR A 228 11.34 0.65 -20.76
C THR A 228 11.06 2.11 -20.46
N LEU A 229 10.16 2.70 -21.22
CA LEU A 229 9.68 4.06 -21.01
C LEU A 229 8.20 4.01 -20.62
N THR A 230 7.79 4.85 -19.66
CA THR A 230 6.37 4.98 -19.30
C THR A 230 5.95 6.44 -19.39
N GLY A 231 4.81 6.71 -20.01
CA GLY A 231 4.23 8.04 -20.15
C GLY A 231 2.71 8.01 -20.17
N THR A 232 2.07 9.13 -20.52
CA THR A 232 0.62 9.27 -20.60
C THR A 232 0.24 9.74 -22.01
N ALA A 233 -0.86 9.24 -22.56
CA ALA A 233 -1.32 9.64 -23.89
C ALA A 233 -1.81 11.10 -23.92
N PRO A 234 -1.49 11.87 -24.98
CA PRO A 234 -0.54 11.52 -26.05
C PRO A 234 0.91 11.63 -25.57
N LEU A 235 1.73 10.61 -25.87
CA LEU A 235 3.16 10.60 -25.56
C LEU A 235 3.95 10.94 -26.84
N THR A 236 4.49 12.15 -26.92
CA THR A 236 5.28 12.64 -28.07
C THR A 236 6.74 12.84 -27.68
N GLY A 237 7.63 12.99 -28.67
CA GLY A 237 9.04 13.27 -28.40
C GLY A 237 9.84 12.06 -27.95
N VAL A 238 9.41 10.84 -28.30
CA VAL A 238 10.14 9.64 -27.90
C VAL A 238 11.31 9.44 -28.87
N ASP A 239 12.51 9.41 -28.29
CA ASP A 239 13.79 9.17 -28.96
C ASP A 239 14.19 7.70 -28.84
N LEU A 240 14.82 7.16 -29.88
CA LEU A 240 15.43 5.83 -29.87
C LEU A 240 16.95 5.94 -30.01
N LYS A 241 17.71 5.09 -29.32
CA LYS A 241 19.17 5.01 -29.45
C LYS A 241 19.62 3.57 -29.59
N ALA A 242 20.32 3.29 -30.70
CA ALA A 242 20.97 2.02 -30.93
C ALA A 242 22.47 2.12 -30.65
N THR A 243 23.02 1.13 -29.94
CA THR A 243 24.46 0.97 -29.71
C THR A 243 24.90 -0.40 -30.22
N VAL A 244 25.88 -0.43 -31.11
CA VAL A 244 26.38 -1.64 -31.76
C VAL A 244 27.70 -2.09 -31.12
N THR A 245 27.83 -3.38 -30.85
CA THR A 245 29.07 -3.99 -30.33
C THR A 245 29.41 -5.27 -31.10
N GLY A 246 30.57 -5.88 -30.82
CA GLY A 246 31.06 -7.09 -31.49
C GLY A 246 32.32 -6.89 -32.31
N THR A 247 32.72 -7.93 -33.07
CA THR A 247 33.97 -7.97 -33.86
C THR A 247 33.78 -7.72 -35.36
N ALA A 248 32.53 -7.66 -35.85
CA ALA A 248 32.23 -7.37 -37.25
C ALA A 248 32.75 -5.97 -37.68
N THR A 249 33.36 -5.88 -38.86
CA THR A 249 33.91 -4.62 -39.43
C THR A 249 33.11 -4.13 -40.64
N GLY A 250 33.24 -2.85 -41.00
CA GLY A 250 32.54 -2.24 -42.13
C GLY A 250 31.51 -1.20 -41.72
N THR A 251 30.76 -0.67 -42.68
CA THR A 251 29.70 0.30 -42.43
C THR A 251 28.43 -0.35 -41.88
N ILE A 252 27.62 0.45 -41.19
CA ILE A 252 26.44 0.03 -40.44
C ILE A 252 25.19 0.66 -41.06
N ASN A 253 24.15 -0.14 -41.23
CA ASN A 253 22.81 0.33 -41.57
C ASN A 253 21.91 0.19 -40.35
N TYR A 254 21.31 1.29 -39.90
CA TYR A 254 20.32 1.31 -38.81
C TYR A 254 18.92 1.45 -39.39
N MET A 255 17.97 0.70 -38.84
CA MET A 255 16.56 0.78 -39.22
C MET A 255 15.74 0.76 -37.93
N PHE A 256 15.00 1.84 -37.66
CA PHE A 256 14.19 1.99 -36.46
C PHE A 256 12.71 1.89 -36.79
N ASP A 257 11.97 1.22 -35.92
CA ASP A 257 10.53 0.98 -36.02
C ASP A 257 9.94 1.24 -34.63
N CYS A 258 9.11 2.27 -34.50
CA CYS A 258 8.56 2.77 -33.25
C CYS A 258 7.50 1.84 -32.66
N THR A 259 6.85 1.00 -33.46
CA THR A 259 5.69 0.18 -33.03
C THR A 259 5.86 -1.32 -33.27
N ASN A 260 6.95 -1.73 -33.92
CA ASN A 260 7.21 -3.10 -34.35
C ASN A 260 6.10 -3.63 -35.27
N ASP A 261 5.53 -2.78 -36.11
CA ASP A 261 4.49 -3.15 -37.06
C ASP A 261 5.05 -3.70 -38.39
N GLY A 262 6.38 -3.62 -38.57
CA GLY A 262 7.06 -4.06 -39.78
C GLY A 262 7.36 -2.94 -40.78
N THR A 263 6.89 -1.73 -40.51
CA THR A 263 7.23 -0.51 -41.24
C THR A 263 8.37 0.21 -40.52
N TRP A 264 9.36 0.68 -41.28
CA TRP A 264 10.49 1.42 -40.71
C TRP A 264 10.17 2.91 -40.68
N ASP A 265 10.23 3.52 -39.49
CA ASP A 265 9.99 4.95 -39.28
C ASP A 265 11.25 5.79 -39.54
N SER A 266 12.44 5.19 -39.44
CA SER A 266 13.68 5.86 -39.83
C SER A 266 13.78 6.03 -41.35
N PRO A 267 14.16 7.22 -41.86
CA PRO A 267 14.43 7.44 -43.28
C PRO A 267 15.45 6.45 -43.89
N ASP A 268 15.19 6.01 -45.13
CA ASP A 268 16.13 5.18 -45.91
C ASP A 268 17.11 6.05 -46.69
N ASP A 269 18.00 6.74 -45.97
CA ASP A 269 18.97 7.66 -46.55
C ASP A 269 20.37 7.52 -45.92
N SER A 270 21.31 8.34 -46.38
CA SER A 270 22.69 8.38 -45.89
C SER A 270 22.83 8.76 -44.40
N GLN A 271 21.77 9.23 -43.74
CA GLN A 271 21.78 9.51 -42.30
C GLN A 271 21.72 8.21 -41.48
N TYR A 272 21.12 7.15 -42.00
CA TYR A 272 20.96 5.86 -41.32
C TYR A 272 21.65 4.68 -42.04
N LYS A 273 22.10 4.86 -43.28
CA LYS A 273 22.84 3.86 -44.08
C LYS A 273 24.31 4.24 -44.24
N GLY A 274 25.19 3.24 -44.24
CA GLY A 274 26.62 3.48 -44.48
C GLY A 274 27.38 4.10 -43.31
N ILE A 275 26.85 3.99 -42.08
CA ILE A 275 27.34 4.70 -40.90
C ILE A 275 28.61 4.04 -40.32
N THR A 276 29.60 4.84 -39.94
CA THR A 276 30.87 4.36 -39.35
C THR A 276 30.86 4.39 -37.82
N THR A 277 29.96 5.14 -37.20
CA THR A 277 29.82 5.22 -35.74
C THR A 277 28.96 4.10 -35.18
N ILE A 278 29.36 3.59 -34.02
CA ILE A 278 28.66 2.50 -33.33
C ILE A 278 27.40 2.93 -32.56
N ILE A 279 27.11 4.24 -32.50
CA ILE A 279 25.90 4.79 -31.89
C ILE A 279 25.12 5.54 -32.95
N LYS A 280 23.80 5.34 -32.96
CA LYS A 280 22.85 6.12 -33.77
C LYS A 280 21.58 6.40 -32.99
N GLU A 281 21.12 7.65 -33.06
CA GLU A 281 19.88 8.11 -32.44
C GLU A 281 18.84 8.45 -33.51
N PHE A 282 17.57 8.14 -33.21
CA PHE A 282 16.39 8.57 -33.95
C PHE A 282 15.59 9.51 -33.04
N THR A 283 15.87 10.81 -33.18
CA THR A 283 15.39 11.86 -32.27
C THR A 283 14.02 12.39 -32.69
N ASN A 284 13.12 12.60 -31.73
CA ASN A 284 11.74 13.04 -31.88
C ASN A 284 10.97 12.21 -32.93
N GLY A 285 11.34 10.93 -33.03
CA GLY A 285 10.91 10.05 -34.12
C GLY A 285 9.61 9.31 -33.82
N CYS A 286 9.31 9.05 -32.55
CA CYS A 286 8.16 8.26 -32.14
C CYS A 286 7.11 9.10 -31.40
N SER A 287 5.82 8.87 -31.71
CA SER A 287 4.68 9.51 -31.06
C SER A 287 3.50 8.54 -30.93
N PHE A 288 2.92 8.46 -29.74
CA PHE A 288 1.89 7.50 -29.39
C PHE A 288 0.62 8.21 -28.89
N GLN A 289 -0.42 8.21 -29.72
CA GLN A 289 -1.67 8.94 -29.44
C GLN A 289 -2.60 8.19 -28.47
N ASN A 290 -2.57 6.87 -28.50
CA ASN A 290 -3.49 6.04 -27.74
C ASN A 290 -2.77 5.38 -26.56
N PRO A 291 -3.47 5.12 -25.45
CA PRO A 291 -2.94 4.28 -24.39
C PRO A 291 -2.70 2.86 -24.88
N GLY A 292 -1.62 2.24 -24.39
CA GLY A 292 -1.22 0.91 -24.80
C GLY A 292 0.22 0.61 -24.46
N THR A 293 0.63 -0.63 -24.71
CA THR A 293 2.03 -1.03 -24.65
C THR A 293 2.54 -1.21 -26.07
N TYR A 294 3.55 -0.42 -26.44
CA TYR A 294 4.21 -0.42 -27.72
C TYR A 294 5.59 -1.07 -27.61
N THR A 295 6.06 -1.69 -28.68
CA THR A 295 7.40 -2.25 -28.77
C THR A 295 8.15 -1.49 -29.86
N ALA A 296 9.13 -0.69 -29.47
CA ALA A 296 10.09 -0.15 -30.44
C ALA A 296 11.12 -1.22 -30.78
N LYS A 297 11.61 -1.21 -32.01
CA LYS A 297 12.56 -2.18 -32.55
C LYS A 297 13.63 -1.46 -33.35
N VAL A 298 14.85 -1.96 -33.27
CA VAL A 298 15.93 -1.62 -34.19
C VAL A 298 16.39 -2.87 -34.92
N LYS A 299 16.72 -2.73 -36.19
CA LYS A 299 17.48 -3.71 -36.98
C LYS A 299 18.78 -3.08 -37.43
N VAL A 300 19.87 -3.83 -37.28
CA VAL A 300 21.21 -3.41 -37.67
C VAL A 300 21.82 -4.41 -38.64
N GLU A 301 22.41 -3.91 -39.72
CA GLU A 301 23.13 -4.69 -40.72
C GLU A 301 24.57 -4.18 -40.84
N ARG A 302 25.55 -5.09 -40.89
CA ARG A 302 26.98 -4.77 -41.11
C ARG A 302 27.58 -5.82 -42.06
N ASN A 303 28.23 -5.38 -43.13
CA ASN A 303 28.74 -6.18 -44.25
C ASN A 303 29.26 -7.58 -43.82
N VAL A 304 28.49 -8.64 -44.09
CA VAL A 304 28.82 -10.09 -43.95
C VAL A 304 28.31 -10.80 -42.67
N VAL A 305 27.51 -10.15 -41.80
CA VAL A 305 26.81 -10.85 -40.70
C VAL A 305 25.30 -10.80 -40.81
N THR A 306 24.61 -11.83 -40.29
CA THR A 306 23.15 -11.85 -40.20
C THR A 306 22.66 -10.60 -39.45
N PRO A 307 21.62 -9.90 -39.95
CA PRO A 307 21.10 -8.72 -39.27
C PRO A 307 20.69 -9.03 -37.83
N VAL A 308 21.08 -8.14 -36.92
CA VAL A 308 20.71 -8.25 -35.50
C VAL A 308 19.61 -7.26 -35.17
N GLN A 309 18.82 -7.60 -34.16
CA GLN A 309 17.69 -6.79 -33.73
C GLN A 309 17.65 -6.70 -32.22
N ASP A 310 17.12 -5.60 -31.73
CA ASP A 310 16.77 -5.44 -30.32
C ASP A 310 15.49 -4.62 -30.20
N THR A 311 14.84 -4.71 -29.05
CA THR A 311 13.55 -4.08 -28.78
C THR A 311 13.51 -3.37 -27.43
N ALA A 312 12.73 -2.30 -27.36
CA ALA A 312 12.45 -1.58 -26.12
C ALA A 312 10.93 -1.42 -25.94
N THR A 313 10.46 -1.41 -24.70
CA THR A 313 9.02 -1.31 -24.38
C THR A 313 8.63 0.13 -24.03
N ILE A 314 7.55 0.64 -24.63
CA ILE A 314 6.96 1.92 -24.24
C ILE A 314 5.54 1.68 -23.74
N THR A 315 5.27 2.03 -22.49
CA THR A 315 3.93 1.98 -21.89
C THR A 315 3.31 3.36 -21.86
N VAL A 316 2.20 3.52 -22.56
CA VAL A 316 1.44 4.77 -22.62
C VAL A 316 0.17 4.59 -21.82
N ASN A 317 0.06 5.29 -20.70
CA ASN A 317 -1.08 5.22 -19.81
C ASN A 317 -2.24 6.10 -20.29
N GLN A 318 -3.46 5.72 -19.92
CA GLN A 318 -4.64 6.56 -20.13
C GLN A 318 -4.55 7.81 -19.24
N PRO A 319 -4.79 9.03 -19.78
CA PRO A 319 -4.95 10.21 -18.96
C PRO A 319 -6.07 10.03 -17.94
N THR A 320 -5.79 10.36 -16.69
CA THR A 320 -6.78 10.24 -15.61
C THR A 320 -7.81 11.36 -15.74
N SER A 321 -9.06 11.02 -16.03
CA SER A 321 -10.16 11.99 -15.97
C SER A 321 -10.45 12.36 -14.52
N THR A 322 -10.69 13.65 -14.27
CA THR A 322 -11.13 14.16 -12.97
C THR A 322 -12.52 14.77 -13.07
N TYR A 323 -13.25 14.73 -11.96
CA TYR A 323 -14.63 15.22 -11.85
C TYR A 323 -14.81 16.10 -10.61
N THR A 324 -15.71 17.08 -10.71
CA THR A 324 -16.09 17.96 -9.61
C THR A 324 -17.30 17.41 -8.84
N LEU A 325 -17.36 17.68 -7.54
CA LEU A 325 -18.52 17.39 -6.68
C LEU A 325 -18.99 18.69 -6.01
N SER A 326 -20.14 19.19 -6.47
CA SER A 326 -20.82 20.35 -5.90
C SER A 326 -21.85 19.90 -4.87
N ILE A 327 -21.89 20.59 -3.73
CA ILE A 327 -22.84 20.32 -2.64
C ILE A 327 -23.68 21.56 -2.39
N ASN A 328 -24.99 21.41 -2.53
CA ASN A 328 -26.00 22.39 -2.17
C ASN A 328 -26.70 21.96 -0.88
N GLN A 329 -27.43 22.89 -0.26
CA GLN A 329 -28.25 22.61 0.92
C GLN A 329 -29.56 23.39 0.89
N THR A 330 -30.64 22.77 1.34
CA THR A 330 -31.91 23.43 1.64
C THR A 330 -32.21 23.31 3.14
N GLY A 331 -32.76 24.36 3.75
CA GLY A 331 -32.83 24.47 5.21
C GLY A 331 -31.46 24.70 5.85
N SER A 332 -31.35 24.43 7.16
CA SER A 332 -30.13 24.68 7.93
C SER A 332 -29.42 23.41 8.36
N GLY A 333 -28.16 23.29 7.96
CA GLY A 333 -27.29 22.17 8.29
C GLY A 333 -25.93 22.36 7.64
N SER A 334 -25.17 21.27 7.56
CA SER A 334 -23.89 21.22 6.88
C SER A 334 -23.66 19.82 6.28
N VAL A 335 -22.76 19.74 5.30
CA VAL A 335 -22.33 18.47 4.70
C VAL A 335 -20.82 18.41 4.72
N THR A 336 -20.27 17.30 5.21
CA THR A 336 -18.84 17.00 5.15
C THR A 336 -18.56 15.96 4.07
N LYS A 337 -17.43 16.13 3.38
CA LYS A 337 -16.93 15.23 2.34
C LYS A 337 -15.71 14.48 2.85
N ASN A 338 -15.63 13.17 2.59
CA ASN A 338 -14.44 12.37 2.89
C ASN A 338 -14.13 11.39 1.74
N PRO A 339 -13.01 11.55 0.99
CA PRO A 339 -12.04 12.64 1.12
C PRO A 339 -12.62 14.00 0.72
N ASN A 340 -12.11 15.10 1.27
CA ASN A 340 -12.50 16.47 0.88
C ASN A 340 -11.49 17.03 -0.13
N GLN A 341 -11.85 17.04 -1.41
CA GLN A 341 -11.01 17.54 -2.50
C GLN A 341 -11.79 18.52 -3.40
N SER A 342 -11.05 19.32 -4.19
CA SER A 342 -11.59 20.22 -5.21
C SER A 342 -12.02 19.48 -6.49
N SER A 343 -11.33 18.39 -6.82
CA SER A 343 -11.71 17.44 -7.87
C SER A 343 -11.26 16.03 -7.48
N TYR A 344 -11.88 15.02 -8.09
CA TYR A 344 -11.68 13.61 -7.78
C TYR A 344 -11.33 12.85 -9.06
N ALA A 345 -10.37 11.93 -9.00
CA ALA A 345 -10.12 11.01 -10.11
C ALA A 345 -11.35 10.14 -10.38
N SER A 346 -11.57 9.76 -11.64
CA SER A 346 -12.61 8.83 -12.03
C SER A 346 -12.56 7.54 -11.19
N GLY A 347 -13.72 7.11 -10.69
CA GLY A 347 -13.86 5.94 -9.82
C GLY A 347 -13.64 6.21 -8.32
N THR A 348 -13.23 7.42 -7.93
CA THR A 348 -13.08 7.76 -6.51
C THR A 348 -14.43 7.66 -5.79
N THR A 349 -14.48 6.98 -4.65
CA THR A 349 -15.67 6.96 -3.78
C THR A 349 -15.55 8.04 -2.70
N VAL A 350 -16.57 8.89 -2.59
CA VAL A 350 -16.65 9.97 -1.60
C VAL A 350 -17.79 9.67 -0.63
N THR A 351 -17.50 9.74 0.67
CA THR A 351 -18.51 9.66 1.73
C THR A 351 -19.00 11.06 2.10
N LEU A 352 -20.31 11.24 2.13
CA LEU A 352 -21.01 12.46 2.50
C LEU A 352 -21.74 12.25 3.81
N THR A 353 -21.51 13.14 4.76
CA THR A 353 -22.24 13.14 6.04
C THR A 353 -22.95 14.47 6.21
N ALA A 354 -24.28 14.42 6.26
CA ALA A 354 -25.13 15.56 6.59
C ALA A 354 -25.27 15.70 8.11
N THR A 355 -25.07 16.92 8.60
CA THR A 355 -25.24 17.28 10.02
C THR A 355 -26.25 18.42 10.10
N ALA A 356 -27.43 18.14 10.67
CA ALA A 356 -28.47 19.14 10.81
C ALA A 356 -28.09 20.22 11.84
N ALA A 357 -28.52 21.47 11.61
CA ALA A 357 -28.39 22.53 12.59
C ALA A 357 -29.43 22.39 13.72
N ALA A 358 -29.27 23.16 14.80
CA ALA A 358 -30.24 23.20 15.89
C ALA A 358 -31.63 23.58 15.37
N GLY A 359 -32.65 22.79 15.74
CA GLY A 359 -34.04 22.97 15.29
C GLY A 359 -34.35 22.41 13.90
N TYR A 360 -33.42 21.69 13.27
CA TYR A 360 -33.61 21.02 11.98
C TYR A 360 -33.34 19.51 12.09
N THR A 361 -33.88 18.74 11.15
CA THR A 361 -33.50 17.35 10.90
C THR A 361 -33.03 17.16 9.47
N PHE A 362 -32.10 16.24 9.26
CA PHE A 362 -31.82 15.77 7.91
C PHE A 362 -33.05 15.02 7.37
N SER A 363 -33.52 15.41 6.20
CA SER A 363 -34.69 14.83 5.54
C SER A 363 -34.27 13.84 4.46
N SER A 364 -33.48 14.30 3.47
CA SER A 364 -33.02 13.45 2.35
C SER A 364 -31.88 14.08 1.54
N TRP A 365 -31.21 13.26 0.75
CA TRP A 365 -30.38 13.67 -0.39
C TRP A 365 -31.24 13.82 -1.65
N SER A 366 -30.90 14.76 -2.53
CA SER A 366 -31.43 14.88 -3.89
C SER A 366 -30.35 15.32 -4.91
N GLY A 367 -30.65 15.22 -6.21
CA GLY A 367 -29.70 15.45 -7.30
C GLY A 367 -29.05 14.14 -7.74
N ASP A 368 -27.72 14.10 -7.85
CA ASP A 368 -26.97 12.89 -8.25
C ASP A 368 -26.87 11.82 -7.14
N LEU A 369 -27.37 12.11 -5.94
CA LEU A 369 -27.56 11.17 -4.84
C LEU A 369 -28.97 11.37 -4.28
N THR A 370 -29.68 10.27 -4.01
CA THR A 370 -31.06 10.32 -3.51
C THR A 370 -31.26 9.39 -2.32
N GLY A 371 -32.26 9.69 -1.49
CA GLY A 371 -32.67 8.83 -0.36
C GLY A 371 -32.32 9.43 0.99
N THR A 372 -32.51 8.67 2.06
CA THR A 372 -32.41 9.16 3.45
C THR A 372 -31.21 8.59 4.21
N THR A 373 -30.41 7.73 3.59
CA THR A 373 -29.21 7.13 4.20
C THR A 373 -28.18 8.22 4.53
N ASN A 374 -27.72 8.27 5.76
CA ASN A 374 -26.71 9.23 6.21
C ASN A 374 -25.82 8.57 7.29
N PRO A 375 -24.50 8.48 7.11
CA PRO A 375 -23.71 8.92 5.95
C PRO A 375 -24.05 8.16 4.65
N ALA A 376 -23.82 8.80 3.50
CA ALA A 376 -24.02 8.20 2.18
C ALA A 376 -22.72 8.22 1.36
N THR A 377 -22.58 7.28 0.42
CA THR A 377 -21.39 7.17 -0.44
C THR A 377 -21.75 7.41 -1.89
N ILE A 378 -20.88 8.08 -2.64
CA ILE A 378 -21.04 8.29 -4.08
C ILE A 378 -19.74 8.03 -4.85
N THR A 379 -19.83 7.40 -6.01
CA THR A 379 -18.68 7.13 -6.90
C THR A 379 -18.57 8.18 -8.00
N MET A 380 -17.42 8.83 -8.12
CA MET A 380 -17.16 9.91 -9.07
C MET A 380 -16.87 9.38 -10.47
N ASN A 381 -17.90 9.30 -11.32
CA ASN A 381 -17.82 8.89 -12.73
C ASN A 381 -18.26 9.98 -13.72
N SER A 382 -18.62 11.15 -13.21
CA SER A 382 -19.06 12.35 -13.92
C SER A 382 -18.92 13.53 -12.95
N ASN A 383 -19.05 14.77 -13.44
CA ASN A 383 -19.32 15.90 -12.54
C ASN A 383 -20.66 15.65 -11.83
N LYS A 384 -20.72 15.99 -10.55
CA LYS A 384 -21.89 15.72 -9.70
C LYS A 384 -22.34 16.93 -8.92
N THR A 385 -23.64 17.07 -8.76
CA THR A 385 -24.30 18.06 -7.91
C THR A 385 -25.31 17.35 -7.00
N ILE A 386 -25.12 17.49 -5.70
CA ILE A 386 -25.98 16.88 -4.69
C ILE A 386 -26.52 17.96 -3.76
N THR A 387 -27.78 17.84 -3.35
CA THR A 387 -28.40 18.70 -2.36
C THR A 387 -28.72 17.91 -1.11
N ALA A 388 -28.25 18.38 0.06
CA ALA A 388 -28.74 17.92 1.36
C ALA A 388 -29.97 18.71 1.76
N ASN A 389 -31.09 18.02 2.02
CA ASN A 389 -32.33 18.66 2.40
C ASN A 389 -32.55 18.53 3.91
N PHE A 390 -32.62 19.68 4.59
CA PHE A 390 -32.90 19.77 6.01
C PHE A 390 -34.30 20.35 6.22
N ALA A 391 -35.12 19.68 7.02
CA ALA A 391 -36.46 20.13 7.36
C ALA A 391 -36.44 20.80 8.74
N GLN A 392 -37.05 21.98 8.84
CA GLN A 392 -37.25 22.65 10.12
C GLN A 392 -38.24 21.86 10.97
N LEU A 393 -37.89 21.63 12.24
CA LEU A 393 -38.76 20.97 13.20
C LEU A 393 -39.78 21.97 13.75
N SER A 394 -41.01 21.52 13.95
CA SER A 394 -42.11 22.32 14.49
C SER A 394 -42.66 21.71 15.78
N GLY A 395 -43.16 22.55 16.68
CA GLY A 395 -43.67 22.14 18.00
C GLY A 395 -42.56 22.05 19.05
N THR A 396 -42.86 21.38 20.17
CA THR A 396 -41.93 21.25 21.29
C THR A 396 -40.81 20.26 20.97
N ILE A 397 -39.57 20.68 21.17
CA ILE A 397 -38.38 19.91 20.86
C ILE A 397 -37.61 19.72 22.17
N VAL A 398 -37.34 18.46 22.53
CA VAL A 398 -36.39 18.12 23.60
C VAL A 398 -35.13 17.58 22.96
N THR A 399 -33.99 18.20 23.28
CA THR A 399 -32.69 17.88 22.68
C THR A 399 -31.73 17.43 23.76
N VAL A 400 -31.04 16.31 23.52
CA VAL A 400 -29.87 15.90 24.29
C VAL A 400 -28.64 16.29 23.49
N SER A 401 -27.73 17.05 24.09
CA SER A 401 -26.47 17.40 23.42
C SER A 401 -25.58 16.19 23.20
N SER A 402 -24.74 16.23 22.16
CA SER A 402 -23.64 15.29 22.01
C SER A 402 -22.46 15.68 22.89
N ALA A 403 -21.68 14.70 23.32
CA ALA A 403 -20.50 14.91 24.16
C ALA A 403 -19.38 13.92 23.79
N SER A 404 -18.20 14.15 24.33
CA SER A 404 -17.09 13.21 24.20
C SER A 404 -16.24 13.18 25.45
N GLY A 405 -15.52 12.08 25.65
CA GLY A 405 -14.63 11.91 26.79
C GLY A 405 -13.65 10.78 26.58
N ALA A 406 -12.45 10.92 27.15
CA ALA A 406 -11.44 9.86 27.16
C ALA A 406 -11.85 8.71 28.09
N ALA A 407 -11.28 7.53 27.88
CA ALA A 407 -11.49 6.37 28.76
C ALA A 407 -11.17 6.72 30.22
N GLY A 408 -12.10 6.38 31.13
CA GLY A 408 -11.98 6.69 32.57
C GLY A 408 -12.34 8.12 32.97
N ALA A 409 -12.68 9.02 32.03
CA ALA A 409 -13.09 10.38 32.36
C ALA A 409 -14.40 10.39 33.17
N THR A 410 -14.49 11.28 34.16
CA THR A 410 -15.64 11.40 35.07
C THR A 410 -16.25 12.79 35.01
N ASN A 411 -17.49 12.92 35.49
CA ASN A 411 -18.19 14.20 35.65
C ASN A 411 -18.41 14.98 34.34
N ILE A 412 -18.69 14.24 33.25
CA ILE A 412 -18.98 14.84 31.95
C ILE A 412 -20.46 15.22 31.94
N ALA A 413 -20.72 16.53 31.96
CA ALA A 413 -22.08 17.05 31.92
C ALA A 413 -22.60 17.12 30.48
N VAL A 414 -23.72 16.46 30.23
CA VAL A 414 -24.42 16.46 28.95
C VAL A 414 -25.72 17.23 29.09
N PRO A 415 -25.82 18.45 28.53
CA PRO A 415 -27.04 19.25 28.59
C PRO A 415 -28.24 18.59 27.92
N ILE A 416 -29.40 18.80 28.51
CA ILE A 416 -30.71 18.53 27.94
C ILE A 416 -31.45 19.85 27.87
N THR A 417 -31.90 20.23 26.67
CA THR A 417 -32.58 21.49 26.41
C THR A 417 -33.99 21.27 25.88
N VAL A 418 -34.84 22.27 26.07
CA VAL A 418 -36.17 22.35 25.45
C VAL A 418 -36.28 23.63 24.62
N SER A 419 -36.99 23.55 23.50
CA SER A 419 -37.38 24.71 22.68
C SER A 419 -38.75 24.48 22.04
N GLY A 420 -39.31 25.51 21.40
CA GLY A 420 -40.57 25.39 20.66
C GLY A 420 -41.79 25.17 21.55
N LEU A 421 -41.78 25.70 22.78
CA LEU A 421 -42.90 25.58 23.73
C LEU A 421 -44.17 26.33 23.26
N GLY A 422 -44.02 27.39 22.46
CA GLY A 422 -45.16 28.18 22.01
C GLY A 422 -45.95 28.76 23.19
N ALA A 423 -47.26 28.54 23.20
CA ALA A 423 -48.16 28.95 24.29
C ALA A 423 -48.30 27.90 25.41
N GLN A 424 -47.54 26.81 25.36
CA GLN A 424 -47.63 25.72 26.32
C GLN A 424 -47.05 26.13 27.67
N LYS A 425 -47.86 26.00 28.72
CA LYS A 425 -47.42 26.20 30.10
C LYS A 425 -46.89 24.90 30.67
N VAL A 426 -45.63 24.84 31.08
CA VAL A 426 -44.99 23.62 31.60
C VAL A 426 -44.68 23.77 33.08
N TYR A 427 -45.12 22.79 33.89
CA TYR A 427 -44.93 22.73 35.34
C TYR A 427 -44.29 21.41 35.79
N ALA A 428 -44.31 20.38 34.94
CA ALA A 428 -43.68 19.09 35.18
C ALA A 428 -42.98 18.59 33.90
N ILE A 429 -41.88 17.86 34.05
CA ILE A 429 -41.12 17.25 32.96
C ILE A 429 -40.72 15.84 33.38
N ASP A 430 -40.97 14.84 32.52
CA ASP A 430 -40.55 13.45 32.71
C ASP A 430 -39.76 12.97 31.48
N ILE A 431 -38.48 12.67 31.69
CA ILE A 431 -37.55 12.25 30.65
C ILE A 431 -36.99 10.88 30.99
N THR A 432 -36.93 10.01 29.97
CA THR A 432 -36.18 8.76 30.02
C THR A 432 -35.22 8.71 28.85
N LEU A 433 -33.94 8.46 29.16
CA LEU A 433 -32.86 8.34 28.20
C LEU A 433 -32.20 6.96 28.31
N THR A 434 -31.84 6.37 27.18
CA THR A 434 -31.03 5.15 27.12
C THR A 434 -29.67 5.40 26.50
N TYR A 435 -28.66 4.63 26.94
CA TYR A 435 -27.29 4.71 26.47
C TYR A 435 -26.60 3.34 26.56
N ASP A 436 -25.45 3.18 25.90
CA ASP A 436 -24.65 1.97 25.97
C ASP A 436 -23.87 1.90 27.30
N GLN A 437 -24.39 1.08 28.22
CA GLN A 437 -23.79 0.85 29.54
C GLN A 437 -22.39 0.22 29.50
N SER A 438 -22.00 -0.41 28.39
CA SER A 438 -20.66 -0.98 28.23
C SER A 438 -19.59 0.10 28.01
N LEU A 439 -19.99 1.29 27.55
CA LEU A 439 -19.10 2.40 27.24
C LEU A 439 -19.13 3.51 28.29
N ILE A 440 -20.32 3.87 28.76
CA ILE A 440 -20.51 4.99 29.70
C ILE A 440 -21.49 4.62 30.82
N THR A 441 -21.49 5.39 31.89
CA THR A 441 -22.41 5.22 33.04
C THR A 441 -22.92 6.58 33.46
N ALA A 442 -24.24 6.73 33.59
CA ALA A 442 -24.83 7.93 34.18
C ALA A 442 -24.60 7.89 35.70
N THR A 443 -23.97 8.92 36.25
CA THR A 443 -23.59 9.01 37.67
C THR A 443 -24.44 10.00 38.44
N GLY A 444 -25.23 10.84 37.77
CA GLY A 444 -26.11 11.79 38.43
C GLY A 444 -26.81 12.72 37.44
N VAL A 445 -27.66 13.60 37.98
CA VAL A 445 -28.39 14.60 37.22
C VAL A 445 -28.29 15.94 37.95
N GLN A 446 -28.06 17.01 37.20
CA GLN A 446 -28.09 18.38 37.69
C GLN A 446 -29.26 19.14 37.07
N LYS A 447 -29.82 20.09 37.83
CA LYS A 447 -30.82 21.03 37.31
C LYS A 447 -30.19 21.95 36.27
N GLY A 448 -30.95 22.26 35.23
CA GLY A 448 -30.53 23.20 34.19
C GLY A 448 -30.74 24.64 34.61
N SER A 449 -30.29 25.57 33.76
CA SER A 449 -30.41 27.01 34.03
C SER A 449 -31.85 27.48 34.24
N ILE A 450 -32.81 26.97 33.45
CA ILE A 450 -34.22 27.38 33.51
C ILE A 450 -35.07 26.56 34.49
N THR A 451 -34.48 25.53 35.12
CA THR A 451 -35.13 24.69 36.15
C THR A 451 -34.40 24.75 37.49
N SER A 452 -33.52 25.74 37.68
CA SER A 452 -32.69 25.87 38.88
C SER A 452 -33.50 25.94 40.19
N SER A 453 -34.70 26.53 40.17
CA SER A 453 -35.64 26.60 41.31
C SER A 453 -36.58 25.40 41.43
N TRP A 454 -36.60 24.49 40.46
CA TRP A 454 -37.52 23.36 40.44
C TRP A 454 -37.06 22.23 41.37
N ASN A 455 -37.99 21.34 41.71
CA ASN A 455 -37.66 20.06 42.33
C ASN A 455 -37.12 19.11 41.27
N LEU A 456 -36.15 18.27 41.65
CA LEU A 456 -35.53 17.27 40.79
C LEU A 456 -35.55 15.92 41.50
N GLU A 457 -36.16 14.93 40.86
CA GLU A 457 -36.01 13.52 41.18
C GLU A 457 -35.34 12.81 39.99
N SER A 458 -34.47 11.85 40.26
CA SER A 458 -33.84 11.09 39.19
C SER A 458 -33.52 9.66 39.60
N ASN A 459 -33.45 8.77 38.62
CA ASN A 459 -32.96 7.42 38.79
C ASN A 459 -31.94 7.09 37.69
N VAL A 460 -30.68 6.97 38.09
CA VAL A 460 -29.55 6.55 37.25
C VAL A 460 -28.97 5.20 37.69
N SER A 461 -29.63 4.51 38.63
CA SER A 461 -29.18 3.21 39.15
C SER A 461 -29.44 2.05 38.17
N THR A 462 -30.42 2.21 37.28
CA THR A 462 -30.68 1.26 36.20
C THR A 462 -29.63 1.41 35.12
N ALA A 463 -28.79 0.38 34.96
CA ALA A 463 -27.70 0.44 33.99
C ALA A 463 -28.22 0.62 32.55
N GLY A 464 -27.59 1.54 31.81
CA GLY A 464 -27.99 1.90 30.44
C GLY A 464 -29.22 2.80 30.34
N GLN A 465 -29.77 3.26 31.48
CA GLN A 465 -30.94 4.13 31.52
C GLN A 465 -30.76 5.27 32.53
N ALA A 466 -31.32 6.43 32.21
CA ALA A 466 -31.49 7.54 33.15
C ALA A 466 -32.93 8.05 33.09
N ARG A 467 -33.57 8.21 34.25
CA ARG A 467 -34.88 8.83 34.39
C ARG A 467 -34.77 10.13 35.17
N ILE A 468 -35.47 11.16 34.71
CA ILE A 468 -35.43 12.50 35.25
C ILE A 468 -36.86 13.00 35.38
N ALA A 469 -37.25 13.42 36.58
CA ALA A 469 -38.48 14.13 36.83
C ALA A 469 -38.16 15.52 37.41
N LEU A 470 -38.67 16.56 36.77
CA LEU A 470 -38.56 17.95 37.23
C LEU A 470 -39.95 18.51 37.41
N TYR A 471 -40.23 19.21 38.51
CA TYR A 471 -41.55 19.81 38.73
C TYR A 471 -41.50 21.05 39.63
N SER A 472 -42.46 21.96 39.43
CA SER A 472 -42.58 23.21 40.17
C SER A 472 -44.00 23.77 40.11
N SER A 473 -44.36 24.64 41.07
CA SER A 473 -45.54 25.48 40.97
C SER A 473 -45.33 26.72 40.08
N THR A 474 -44.09 27.00 39.69
CA THR A 474 -43.73 28.09 38.78
C THR A 474 -43.56 27.57 37.36
N GLU A 475 -44.16 28.26 36.40
CA GLU A 475 -44.09 27.92 34.98
C GLU A 475 -42.65 27.96 34.45
N LEU A 476 -42.32 27.03 33.55
CA LEU A 476 -41.04 27.00 32.86
C LEU A 476 -40.92 28.21 31.92
N ALA A 477 -39.72 28.75 31.75
CA ALA A 477 -39.49 29.84 30.81
C ALA A 477 -39.96 29.48 29.39
N SER A 478 -40.89 30.27 28.84
CA SER A 478 -41.52 30.03 27.53
C SER A 478 -40.55 30.12 26.35
N SER A 479 -39.40 30.78 26.53
CA SER A 479 -38.31 30.81 25.54
C SER A 479 -37.61 29.46 25.37
N GLY A 480 -37.83 28.50 26.28
CA GLY A 480 -37.02 27.29 26.36
C GLY A 480 -35.61 27.57 26.89
N GLY A 481 -34.79 26.53 26.95
CA GLY A 481 -33.45 26.57 27.56
C GLY A 481 -33.01 25.22 28.10
N GLU A 482 -31.94 25.22 28.89
CA GLU A 482 -31.40 24.02 29.53
C GLU A 482 -32.24 23.61 30.74
N ILE A 483 -32.83 22.42 30.66
CA ILE A 483 -33.72 21.87 31.70
C ILE A 483 -33.00 20.91 32.64
N ALA A 484 -31.93 20.25 32.20
CA ALA A 484 -31.14 19.35 33.02
C ALA A 484 -29.75 19.15 32.42
N LYS A 485 -28.82 18.61 33.21
CA LYS A 485 -27.58 18.01 32.72
C LYS A 485 -27.48 16.59 33.24
N LEU A 486 -27.30 15.62 32.34
CA LEU A 486 -27.00 14.25 32.72
C LEU A 486 -25.49 14.12 32.89
N ILE A 487 -25.05 13.62 34.04
CA ILE A 487 -23.63 13.50 34.37
C ILE A 487 -23.18 12.07 34.05
N PHE A 488 -22.14 11.94 33.24
CA PHE A 488 -21.59 10.65 32.83
C PHE A 488 -20.14 10.45 33.30
N SER A 489 -19.79 9.18 33.45
CA SER A 489 -18.42 8.68 33.47
C SER A 489 -18.19 7.71 32.31
N VAL A 490 -17.00 7.73 31.72
CA VAL A 490 -16.56 6.79 30.68
C VAL A 490 -15.90 5.58 31.32
N LYS A 491 -16.24 4.36 30.85
CA LYS A 491 -15.57 3.15 31.32
C LYS A 491 -14.08 3.18 30.95
N SER A 492 -13.22 2.75 31.86
CA SER A 492 -11.76 2.75 31.65
C SER A 492 -11.30 1.81 30.52
N GLY A 493 -12.10 0.78 30.19
CA GLY A 493 -11.84 -0.14 29.08
C GLY A 493 -12.49 0.25 27.75
N ALA A 494 -13.13 1.41 27.65
CA ALA A 494 -13.80 1.82 26.42
C ALA A 494 -12.78 2.18 25.33
N SER A 495 -12.95 1.64 24.13
CA SER A 495 -12.05 1.89 23.00
C SER A 495 -12.32 3.26 22.36
N SER A 496 -11.25 4.02 22.10
CA SER A 496 -11.29 5.26 21.30
C SER A 496 -12.02 5.04 19.97
N GLY A 497 -12.87 6.01 19.60
CA GLY A 497 -13.72 5.97 18.41
C GLY A 497 -15.06 5.25 18.61
N SER A 498 -15.27 4.54 19.72
CA SER A 498 -16.57 3.94 20.05
C SER A 498 -17.62 5.02 20.31
N LYS A 499 -18.89 4.74 20.00
CA LYS A 499 -19.99 5.69 20.10
C LYS A 499 -21.17 5.08 20.85
N SER A 500 -21.74 5.82 21.79
CA SER A 500 -23.00 5.50 22.44
C SER A 500 -24.06 6.52 22.01
N ALA A 501 -25.15 6.05 21.40
CA ALA A 501 -26.32 6.90 21.19
C ALA A 501 -26.93 7.29 22.55
N LEU A 502 -27.32 8.56 22.70
CA LEU A 502 -28.03 9.09 23.85
C LEU A 502 -29.50 9.30 23.47
N THR A 503 -30.29 8.24 23.60
CA THR A 503 -31.63 8.16 23.00
C THR A 503 -32.72 8.53 23.99
N LEU A 504 -33.48 9.58 23.69
CA LEU A 504 -34.70 9.95 24.40
C LEU A 504 -35.81 8.94 24.07
N THR A 505 -36.12 8.06 25.01
CA THR A 505 -37.26 7.13 24.89
C THR A 505 -38.55 7.79 25.40
N LYS A 506 -38.45 8.67 26.41
CA LYS A 506 -39.56 9.47 26.95
C LYS A 506 -39.13 10.93 27.12
N ALA A 507 -40.04 11.85 26.80
CA ALA A 507 -39.86 13.29 27.00
C ALA A 507 -41.25 13.95 27.08
N ASN A 508 -41.85 13.90 28.26
CA ASN A 508 -43.17 14.44 28.54
C ASN A 508 -43.03 15.78 29.27
N LEU A 509 -43.78 16.79 28.84
CA LEU A 509 -43.88 18.10 29.47
C LEU A 509 -45.34 18.25 29.91
N ASN A 510 -45.56 18.16 31.23
CA ASN A 510 -46.83 17.81 31.85
C ASN A 510 -47.36 16.47 31.29
N GLU A 511 -48.60 16.45 30.79
CA GLU A 511 -49.22 15.30 30.14
C GLU A 511 -48.98 15.26 28.63
N VAL A 512 -48.28 16.25 28.05
CA VAL A 512 -48.03 16.31 26.60
C VAL A 512 -46.67 15.71 26.29
N THR A 513 -46.62 14.76 25.37
CA THR A 513 -45.35 14.23 24.85
C THR A 513 -44.74 15.25 23.88
N ALA A 514 -43.44 15.54 24.01
CA ALA A 514 -42.75 16.44 23.08
C ALA A 514 -42.92 15.99 21.63
N ASN A 515 -43.19 16.95 20.73
CA ASN A 515 -43.38 16.67 19.31
C ASN A 515 -42.13 16.05 18.69
N ASN A 516 -40.94 16.50 19.11
CA ASN A 516 -39.67 16.04 18.58
C ASN A 516 -38.69 15.71 19.71
N LYS A 517 -38.00 14.57 19.56
CA LYS A 517 -36.96 14.08 20.46
C LYS A 517 -35.66 14.02 19.68
N LEU A 518 -34.75 14.95 19.94
CA LEU A 518 -33.43 14.97 19.31
C LEU A 518 -32.40 14.32 20.22
N ASN A 519 -31.90 13.18 19.75
CA ASN A 519 -30.92 12.36 20.46
C ASN A 519 -29.51 12.96 20.33
N GLY A 520 -28.70 12.75 21.35
CA GLY A 520 -27.28 13.05 21.31
C GLY A 520 -26.45 11.82 20.95
N GLU A 521 -25.14 12.01 20.78
CA GLU A 521 -24.16 10.92 20.70
C GLU A 521 -23.03 11.20 21.69
N PHE A 522 -22.57 10.17 22.37
CA PHE A 522 -21.37 10.21 23.18
C PHE A 522 -20.24 9.50 22.45
N THR A 523 -19.16 10.22 22.12
CA THR A 523 -17.97 9.65 21.44
C THR A 523 -16.83 9.43 22.43
N ILE A 524 -16.23 8.24 22.41
CA ILE A 524 -15.02 7.94 23.19
C ILE A 524 -13.79 8.47 22.45
N GLN A 525 -12.98 9.29 23.12
CA GLN A 525 -11.76 9.86 22.54
C GLN A 525 -10.58 8.92 22.63
#